data_AF-A0A519ZGT9-F1
#
_entry.id   AF-A0A519ZGT9-F1
#
_cell.length_a   1.000
_cell.length_b   1.000
_cell.length_c   1.000
_cell.angle_alpha   90.00
_cell.angle_beta   90.00
_cell.angle_gamma   90.00
#
_symmetry.space_group_name_H-M   'P 1'
#
loop_
_entity.id
_entity.type
_entity.pdbx_description
1 polymer ?
#
loop_
_entity_poly.entity_id
_entity_poly.type
_entity_poly.pdbx_seq_one_letter_code
_entity_poly.pdbx_strand_id
1 'polypeptide(L)' 'MPIAADALARLVALLGERRVKTDADSLAHWGCDWTKVYAPAPSAIVFPSTVDEVQAIVKLANELGLA' A
#
# COMPACT_ATOMS: atom_id res chain seq x y z
N MET A 1 -4.05 -4.81 -9.95
CA MET A 1 -4.48 -6.12 -9.40
C MET A 1 -4.86 -5.88 -7.95
N PRO A 2 -5.88 -6.55 -7.39
CA PRO A 2 -6.14 -6.44 -5.96
C PRO A 2 -4.98 -7.05 -5.18
N ILE A 3 -4.59 -6.40 -4.07
CA ILE A 3 -3.60 -6.93 -3.15
C ILE A 3 -4.10 -8.26 -2.55
N ALA A 4 -3.20 -9.22 -2.31
CA ALA A 4 -3.56 -10.48 -1.67
C ALA A 4 -4.19 -10.24 -0.28
N ALA A 5 -5.24 -11.00 0.06
CA ALA A 5 -5.99 -10.81 1.30
C ALA A 5 -5.10 -10.95 2.56
N ASP A 6 -4.14 -11.87 2.54
CA ASP A 6 -3.16 -12.04 3.62
C ASP A 6 -2.25 -10.81 3.77
N ALA A 7 -1.74 -10.30 2.66
CA ALA A 7 -0.93 -9.08 2.63
C ALA A 7 -1.70 -7.87 3.17
N LEU A 8 -2.98 -7.72 2.78
CA LEU A 8 -3.84 -6.66 3.26
C LEU A 8 -4.08 -6.77 4.77
N ALA A 9 -4.38 -7.96 5.28
CA ALA A 9 -4.60 -8.20 6.70
C ALA A 9 -3.34 -7.88 7.52
N ARG A 10 -2.15 -8.26 7.04
CA ARG A 10 -0.87 -7.96 7.71
C ARG A 10 -0.56 -6.46 7.70
N LEU A 11 -0.82 -5.76 6.59
CA LEU A 11 -0.67 -4.29 6.53
C LEU A 11 -1.64 -3.57 7.47
N VAL A 12 -2.89 -4.03 7.54
CA VAL A 12 -3.90 -3.51 8.47
C VAL A 12 -3.52 -3.79 9.93
N ALA A 13 -2.96 -4.95 10.25
CA ALA A 13 -2.48 -5.24 11.60
C ALA A 13 -1.29 -4.34 12.01
N LEU A 14 -0.44 -3.98 11.03
CA LEU A 14 0.76 -3.16 11.25
C LEU A 14 0.42 -1.67 11.39
N LEU A 15 -0.48 -1.14 10.55
CA LEU A 15 -0.77 0.30 10.44
C LEU A 15 -2.14 0.69 11.00
N GLY A 16 -3.06 -0.28 11.15
CA GLY A 16 -4.46 -0.04 11.47
C GLY A 16 -5.30 0.25 10.22
N GLU A 17 -6.58 -0.12 10.26
CA GLU A 17 -7.53 -0.05 9.14
C GLU A 17 -7.65 1.34 8.51
N ARG A 18 -7.53 2.40 9.32
CA ARG A 18 -7.68 3.79 8.83
C ARG A 18 -6.53 4.25 7.94
N ARG A 19 -5.36 3.61 8.07
CA ARG A 19 -4.11 3.99 7.39
C ARG A 19 -3.78 3.08 6.19
N VAL A 20 -4.70 2.19 5.82
CA VAL A 20 -4.62 1.36 4.62
C VAL A 20 -5.83 1.63 3.73
N LYS A 21 -5.60 2.04 2.49
CA LYS A 21 -6.64 2.36 1.51
C LYS A 21 -6.53 1.46 0.30
N THR A 22 -7.66 0.90 -0.10
CA THR A 22 -7.80 0.02 -1.27
C THR A 22 -8.96 0.43 -2.17
N ASP A 23 -9.64 1.54 -1.83
CA ASP A 23 -10.72 2.11 -2.61
C ASP A 23 -10.22 2.80 -3.89
N ALA A 24 -11.05 2.77 -4.93
CA ALA A 24 -10.68 3.23 -6.27
C ALA A 24 -10.32 4.72 -6.29
N ASP A 25 -11.03 5.56 -5.53
CA ASP A 25 -10.73 6.98 -5.40
C ASP A 25 -9.35 7.23 -4.79
N SER A 26 -9.03 6.54 -3.69
CA SER A 26 -7.71 6.63 -3.06
C SER A 26 -6.59 6.16 -4.00
N LEU A 27 -6.80 5.06 -4.70
CA LEU A 27 -5.82 4.52 -5.65
C LEU A 27 -5.59 5.46 -6.82
N ALA A 28 -6.64 6.12 -7.33
CA ALA A 28 -6.50 7.12 -8.39
C ALA A 28 -5.84 8.42 -7.89
N HIS A 29 -6.14 8.83 -6.65
CA HIS A 29 -5.66 10.08 -6.09
C HIS A 29 -4.18 10.02 -5.66
N TRP A 30 -3.78 8.97 -4.94
CA TRP A 30 -2.41 8.81 -4.42
C TRP A 30 -1.54 7.85 -5.25
N GLY A 31 -2.13 7.07 -6.14
CA GLY A 31 -1.40 6.13 -6.98
C GLY A 31 -0.79 6.74 -8.23
N CYS A 32 -1.28 7.91 -8.65
CA CYS A 32 -0.87 8.55 -9.90
C CYS A 32 0.20 9.61 -9.63
N ASP A 33 1.37 9.44 -10.24
CA ASP A 33 2.36 10.52 -10.31
C ASP A 33 1.85 11.63 -11.24
N TRP A 34 2.36 12.85 -11.07
CA TRP A 34 1.94 14.00 -11.87
C TRP A 34 2.18 13.77 -13.38
N THR A 35 3.13 12.89 -13.73
CA THR A 35 3.37 12.45 -15.09
C THR A 35 2.31 11.44 -15.56
N LYS A 36 1.21 11.93 -16.11
CA LYS A 36 0.07 11.13 -16.64
C LYS A 36 0.38 10.27 -17.87
N VAL A 37 1.66 9.98 -18.15
CA VAL A 37 2.09 9.23 -19.35
C VAL A 37 1.76 7.74 -19.20
N TYR A 38 1.81 7.21 -17.98
CA TYR A 38 1.45 5.83 -17.67
C TYR A 38 0.31 5.81 -16.66
N ALA A 39 -0.60 4.84 -16.78
CA ALA A 39 -1.62 4.59 -15.79
C ALA A 39 -1.04 3.63 -14.74
N PRO A 40 -0.65 4.11 -13.54
CA PRO A 40 -0.20 3.23 -12.49
C PRO A 40 -1.37 2.40 -11.97
N ALA A 41 -1.08 1.14 -11.65
CA ALA A 41 -2.05 0.18 -11.13
C ALA A 41 -1.68 -0.24 -9.69
N PRO A 42 -1.70 0.69 -8.72
CA PRO A 42 -1.40 0.36 -7.33
C PRO A 42 -2.43 -0.65 -6.79
N SER A 43 -1.98 -1.50 -5.86
CA SER A 43 -2.84 -2.51 -5.23
C SER A 43 -3.36 -2.07 -3.85
N ALA A 44 -2.65 -1.15 -3.18
CA ALA A 44 -3.01 -0.53 -1.91
C ALA A 44 -2.21 0.78 -1.71
N ILE A 45 -2.76 1.71 -0.93
CA ILE A 45 -2.07 2.91 -0.43
C ILE A 45 -1.95 2.79 1.09
N VAL A 46 -0.78 3.08 1.64
CA VAL A 46 -0.51 2.99 3.08
C VAL A 46 0.06 4.32 3.60
N PHE A 47 -0.34 4.69 4.81
CA PHE A 47 0.04 5.96 5.44
C PHE A 47 0.81 5.72 6.75
N PRO A 48 2.10 5.36 6.69
CA PRO A 48 2.93 5.24 7.90
C PRO A 48 3.14 6.60 8.55
N SER A 49 3.29 6.60 9.87
CA SER A 49 3.49 7.78 10.71
C SER A 49 4.85 7.79 11.41
N THR A 50 5.58 6.66 11.39
CA THR A 50 6.94 6.52 11.95
C THR A 50 7.88 5.82 11.00
N VAL A 51 9.18 5.99 11.22
CA VAL A 51 10.23 5.30 10.44
C VAL A 51 10.18 3.79 10.68
N ASP A 52 9.87 3.34 11.91
CA ASP A 52 9.73 1.91 12.22
C ASP A 52 8.60 1.25 11.43
N GLU A 53 7.47 1.94 11.27
CA GLU A 53 6.36 1.47 10.43
C GLU A 53 6.81 1.31 8.97
N VAL A 54 7.56 2.27 8.43
CA VAL A 54 8.14 2.17 7.07
C VAL A 54 9.05 0.95 6.94
N GLN A 55 9.97 0.75 7.89
CA GLN A 55 10.87 -0.42 7.86
C GLN A 55 10.10 -1.73 7.91
N ALA A 56 9.04 -1.80 8.73
CA ALA A 56 8.24 -3.00 8.87
C ALA A 56 7.42 -3.29 7.59
N ILE A 57 6.92 -2.26 6.91
CA ILE A 57 6.28 -2.41 5.58
C ILE A 57 7.26 -2.99 4.56
N VAL A 58 8.49 -2.46 4.48
CA VAL A 58 9.49 -2.93 3.49
C VAL A 58 9.89 -4.38 3.77
N LYS A 59 10.10 -4.75 5.04
CA LYS A 59 10.37 -6.15 5.43
C LYS A 59 9.22 -7.07 5.04
N LEU A 60 7.99 -6.66 5.35
CA LEU A 60 6.78 -7.39 5.00
C LEU A 60 6.63 -7.57 3.48
N ALA A 61 6.88 -6.52 2.71
CA ALA A 61 6.83 -6.57 1.26
C ALA A 61 7.84 -7.58 0.68
N ASN A 62 9.06 -7.59 1.22
CA ASN A 62 10.09 -8.54 0.80
C ASN A 62 9.74 -9.99 1.19
N GLU A 63 9.17 -10.22 2.38
CA GLU A 63 8.70 -11.55 2.81
C GLU A 63 7.58 -12.10 1.91
N LEU A 64 6.69 -11.21 1.45
CA LEU A 64 5.54 -11.57 0.63
C LEU A 64 5.84 -11.56 -0.87
N GLY A 65 7.05 -11.15 -1.28
CA GLY A 65 7.41 -11.00 -2.68
C GLY A 65 6.61 -9.92 -3.40
N LEU A 66 6.19 -8.87 -2.68
CA LEU A 66 5.59 -7.67 -3.27
C LEU A 66 6.71 -6.86 -3.94
N ALA A 67 6.95 -7.12 -5.23
CA ALA A 67 7.94 -6.46 -6.08
C ALA A 67 7.28 -5.83 -7.31
#